data_AF-A0A2D4YWG3-F1
#
_entry.id   AF-A0A2D4YWG3-F1
#
_cell.length_a   1.000
_cell.length_b   1.000
_cell.length_c   1.000
_cell.angle_alpha   90.00
_cell.angle_beta   90.00
_cell.angle_gamma   90.00
#
_symmetry.space_group_name_H-M   'P 1'
#
loop_
_entity.id
_entity.type
_entity.pdbx_description
1 polymer ?
#
loop_
_entity_poly.entity_id
_entity_poly.type
_entity_poly.pdbx_seq_one_letter_code
_entity_poly.pdbx_strand_id
1 'polypeptide(L)'
;MPQFPFRALITKSLISVIVVFGIASLPGRAESERITALVTVANANVRCLIATGTMKPDQAMRIANQFLDAEDISLEARRAVNTEPGFDDLVNRYIRDRGGCQTLIRDLQ
;
A
#
# COMPACT_ATOMS: atom_id res chain seq x y z
N MET A 1 33.20 25.40 6.81
CA MET A 1 32.17 26.17 6.07
C MET A 1 32.86 27.11 5.10
N PRO A 2 32.69 26.93 3.79
CA PRO A 2 32.86 28.03 2.85
C PRO A 2 31.55 28.36 2.14
N GLN A 3 31.33 29.66 1.96
CA GLN A 3 30.17 30.31 1.37
C GLN A 3 30.50 30.60 -0.10
N PHE A 4 29.57 30.29 -1.01
CA PHE A 4 29.63 30.63 -2.44
C PHE A 4 29.42 32.15 -2.65
N PRO A 5 29.68 32.69 -3.87
CA PRO A 5 28.52 32.85 -4.76
C PRO A 5 28.76 32.63 -6.27
N PHE A 6 27.84 31.85 -6.84
CA PHE A 6 27.17 31.91 -8.15
C PHE A 6 27.58 32.97 -9.20
N ARG A 7 27.88 32.48 -10.42
CA ARG A 7 27.31 32.85 -11.76
C ARG A 7 28.14 32.14 -12.86
N ALA A 8 27.63 31.09 -13.51
CA ALA A 8 26.98 31.08 -14.85
C ALA A 8 27.92 31.61 -15.97
N LEU A 9 28.16 30.98 -17.14
CA LEU A 9 27.34 30.17 -18.05
C LEU A 9 28.24 29.16 -18.81
N ILE A 10 27.88 27.88 -18.92
CA ILE A 10 27.20 27.21 -20.05
C ILE A 10 27.77 27.56 -21.45
N THR A 11 28.57 26.64 -22.02
CA THR A 11 28.39 26.20 -23.42
C THR A 11 29.20 24.94 -23.67
N LYS A 12 28.52 23.80 -23.90
CA LYS A 12 28.83 22.85 -25.00
C LYS A 12 27.80 21.73 -25.03
N SER A 13 27.20 21.62 -26.20
CA SER A 13 26.20 20.66 -26.62
C SER A 13 26.76 19.24 -26.62
N LEU A 14 26.05 18.30 -26.00
CA LEU A 14 26.00 16.90 -26.41
C LEU A 14 24.54 16.44 -26.26
N ILE A 15 23.89 16.28 -27.39
CA ILE A 15 22.57 15.64 -27.51
C ILE A 15 22.77 14.18 -27.12
N SER A 16 22.44 13.87 -25.86
CA SER A 16 22.31 12.48 -25.40
C SER A 16 20.86 12.10 -25.63
N VAL A 17 20.60 11.27 -26.65
CA VAL A 17 19.28 10.65 -26.85
C VAL A 17 19.05 9.70 -25.69
N ILE A 18 18.34 10.17 -24.68
CA ILE A 18 17.82 9.31 -23.62
C ILE A 18 16.61 8.60 -24.22
N VAL A 19 16.82 7.37 -24.72
CA VAL A 19 15.70 6.45 -24.91
C VAL A 19 15.26 6.03 -23.51
N VAL A 20 14.43 6.86 -22.88
CA VAL A 20 13.66 6.42 -21.72
C VAL A 20 12.69 5.38 -22.26
N PHE A 21 12.99 4.10 -22.05
CA PHE A 21 11.96 3.07 -22.04
C PHE A 21 10.99 3.46 -20.92
N GLY A 22 10.00 4.27 -21.29
CA GLY A 22 8.90 4.64 -20.43
C GLY A 22 8.07 3.40 -20.19
N ILE A 23 8.38 2.65 -19.13
CA ILE A 23 7.31 2.03 -18.35
C ILE A 23 6.56 3.18 -17.67
N ALA A 24 5.75 3.88 -18.46
CA ALA A 24 4.77 4.79 -17.92
C ALA A 24 3.85 3.94 -17.07
N SER A 25 4.05 3.98 -15.75
CA SER A 25 3.07 3.48 -14.80
C SER A 25 1.77 4.20 -15.13
N LEU A 26 0.86 3.49 -15.78
CA LEU A 26 -0.47 4.02 -16.06
C LEU A 26 -1.05 4.41 -14.70
N PRO A 27 -1.52 5.67 -14.52
CA PRO A 27 -1.95 6.16 -13.22
C PRO A 27 -2.99 5.23 -12.56
N GLY A 28 -3.88 4.64 -13.36
CA GLY A 28 -4.87 3.67 -12.88
C GLY A 28 -4.31 2.32 -12.42
N ARG A 29 -3.14 1.87 -12.91
CA ARG A 29 -2.50 0.63 -12.43
C ARG A 29 -1.88 0.84 -11.06
N ALA A 30 -1.14 1.94 -10.89
CA ALA A 30 -0.53 2.27 -9.60
C ALA A 30 -1.59 2.54 -8.52
N GLU A 31 -2.69 3.21 -8.88
CA GLU A 31 -3.82 3.44 -7.99
C GLU A 31 -4.52 2.12 -7.62
N SER A 32 -4.82 1.26 -8.60
CA SER A 32 -5.40 -0.05 -8.34
C SER A 32 -4.51 -0.92 -7.45
N GLU A 33 -3.20 -0.94 -7.69
CA GLU A 33 -2.22 -1.66 -6.86
C GLU A 33 -2.19 -1.12 -5.43
N ARG A 34 -2.22 0.21 -5.25
CA ARG A 34 -2.32 0.85 -3.92
C ARG A 34 -3.60 0.43 -3.21
N ILE A 35 -4.75 0.50 -3.87
CA ILE A 35 -6.05 0.13 -3.28
C ILE A 35 -6.00 -1.34 -2.85
N THR A 36 -5.54 -2.24 -3.72
CA THR A 36 -5.41 -3.66 -3.39
C THR A 36 -4.53 -3.85 -2.16
N ALA A 37 -3.35 -3.23 -2.12
CA ALA A 37 -2.43 -3.35 -0.98
C ALA A 37 -3.07 -2.89 0.34
N LEU A 38 -3.75 -1.75 0.35
CA LEU A 38 -4.39 -1.21 1.55
C LEU A 38 -5.53 -2.11 2.04
N VAL A 39 -6.38 -2.60 1.12
CA VAL A 39 -7.48 -3.52 1.46
C VAL A 39 -6.94 -4.85 1.97
N THR A 40 -5.83 -5.35 1.43
CA THR A 40 -5.12 -6.54 1.94
C THR A 40 -4.63 -6.35 3.36
N VAL A 41 -3.91 -5.25 3.62
CA VAL A 41 -3.37 -4.96 4.96
C VAL A 41 -4.50 -4.84 5.97
N ALA A 42 -5.56 -4.11 5.63
CA ALA A 42 -6.72 -3.96 6.50
C ALA A 42 -7.39 -5.31 6.82
N ASN A 43 -7.63 -6.16 5.82
CA ASN A 43 -8.21 -7.48 6.03
C ASN A 43 -7.28 -8.42 6.83
N ALA A 44 -5.98 -8.37 6.59
CA ALA A 44 -5.00 -9.13 7.36
C ALA A 44 -5.02 -8.74 8.84
N ASN A 45 -5.03 -7.44 9.13
CA ASN A 45 -5.11 -6.91 10.48
C ASN A 45 -6.40 -7.36 11.18
N VAL A 46 -7.56 -7.29 10.51
CA VAL A 46 -8.83 -7.80 11.05
C VAL A 46 -8.73 -9.28 11.41
N ARG A 47 -8.30 -10.11 10.45
CA ARG A 47 -8.19 -11.56 10.66
C ARG A 47 -7.32 -11.87 11.85
N CYS A 48 -6.16 -11.22 11.95
CA CYS A 48 -5.23 -11.46 13.02
C CYS A 48 -5.74 -10.94 14.37
N LEU A 49 -6.38 -9.76 14.43
CA LEU A 49 -6.95 -9.19 15.65
C LEU A 49 -8.02 -10.11 16.25
N ILE A 50 -8.83 -10.72 15.38
CA ILE A 50 -9.87 -11.68 15.77
C ILE A 50 -9.24 -13.01 16.19
N ALA A 51 -8.35 -13.57 15.35
CA ALA A 51 -7.76 -14.88 15.59
C ALA A 51 -6.91 -14.96 16.86
N THR A 52 -6.24 -13.86 17.25
CA THR A 52 -5.48 -13.78 18.51
C THR A 52 -6.33 -13.41 19.71
N GLY A 53 -7.63 -13.16 19.54
CA GLY A 53 -8.52 -12.72 20.61
C GLY A 53 -8.23 -11.29 21.11
N THR A 54 -7.40 -10.53 20.40
CA THR A 54 -7.04 -9.14 20.76
C THR A 54 -8.24 -8.20 20.62
N MET A 55 -9.16 -8.48 19.69
CA MET A 55 -10.31 -7.64 19.44
C MET A 55 -11.54 -8.43 19.00
N LYS A 56 -12.74 -7.95 19.37
CA LYS A 56 -14.00 -8.51 18.88
C LYS A 56 -14.19 -8.26 17.38
N PRO A 57 -14.86 -9.16 16.64
CA PRO A 57 -15.06 -9.02 15.19
C PRO A 57 -15.61 -7.66 14.75
N ASP A 58 -16.70 -7.18 15.35
CA ASP A 58 -17.33 -5.92 14.96
C ASP A 58 -16.42 -4.71 15.17
N GLN A 59 -15.62 -4.73 16.22
CA GLN A 59 -14.67 -3.66 16.52
C GLN A 59 -13.50 -3.67 15.52
N ALA A 60 -12.94 -4.84 15.22
CA ALA A 60 -11.87 -4.98 14.24
C ALA A 60 -12.31 -4.52 12.85
N MET A 61 -13.49 -4.95 12.41
CA MET A 61 -14.09 -4.52 11.14
C MET A 61 -14.34 -3.01 11.09
N ARG A 62 -14.83 -2.40 12.18
CA ARG A 62 -15.04 -0.96 12.25
C ARG A 62 -13.73 -0.18 12.09
N ILE A 63 -12.67 -0.59 12.79
CA ILE A 63 -11.36 0.07 12.69
C ILE A 63 -10.77 -0.07 11.30
N ALA A 64 -10.86 -1.25 10.68
CA ALA A 64 -10.40 -1.45 9.32
C ALA A 64 -11.16 -0.57 8.31
N ASN A 65 -12.47 -0.43 8.47
CA ASN A 65 -13.26 0.47 7.64
C ASN A 65 -12.85 1.93 7.83
N GLN A 66 -12.63 2.37 9.07
CA GLN A 66 -12.16 3.72 9.37
C GLN A 66 -10.77 4.01 8.78
N PHE A 67 -9.86 3.04 8.82
CA PHE A 67 -8.56 3.14 8.16
C PHE A 67 -8.72 3.32 6.65
N LEU A 68 -9.53 2.49 6.01
CA LEU A 68 -9.76 2.59 4.57
C LEU A 68 -10.53 3.87 4.18
N ASP A 69 -11.38 4.39 5.07
CA ASP A 69 -12.05 5.70 4.87
C ASP A 69 -11.00 6.83 4.89
N ALA A 70 -10.06 6.79 5.85
CA ALA A 70 -9.00 7.78 5.97
C ALA A 70 -7.98 7.76 4.81
N GLU A 71 -7.88 6.64 4.09
CA GLU A 71 -7.05 6.49 2.89
C GLU A 71 -7.78 6.83 1.58
N ASP A 72 -8.99 7.40 1.68
CA ASP A 72 -9.90 7.77 0.59
C ASP A 72 -10.33 6.58 -0.29
N ILE A 73 -10.40 5.37 0.27
CA ILE A 73 -10.78 4.17 -0.48
C ILE A 73 -12.30 4.00 -0.42
N SER A 74 -13.00 4.16 -1.53
CA SER A 74 -14.46 4.02 -1.57
C SER A 74 -14.95 2.60 -1.21
N LEU A 75 -16.19 2.48 -0.72
CA LEU A 75 -16.82 1.18 -0.45
C LEU A 75 -16.87 0.30 -1.71
N GLU A 76 -17.12 0.90 -2.87
CA GLU A 76 -17.15 0.20 -4.16
C GLU A 76 -15.76 -0.38 -4.49
N ALA A 77 -14.70 0.40 -4.33
CA ALA A 77 -13.33 -0.05 -4.56
C ALA A 77 -12.93 -1.20 -3.61
N ARG A 78 -13.29 -1.10 -2.33
CA ARG A 78 -13.10 -2.20 -1.35
C ARG A 78 -13.83 -3.46 -1.80
N ARG A 79 -15.09 -3.32 -2.22
CA ARG A 79 -15.90 -4.45 -2.68
C ARG A 79 -15.26 -5.09 -3.91
N ALA A 80 -14.88 -4.31 -4.90
CA ALA A 80 -14.24 -4.80 -6.12
C ALA A 80 -13.03 -5.67 -5.77
N VAL A 81 -12.10 -5.15 -4.96
CA VAL A 81 -10.92 -5.90 -4.50
C VAL A 81 -11.29 -7.15 -3.69
N ASN A 82 -12.20 -7.04 -2.72
CA ASN A 82 -12.57 -8.18 -1.87
C ASN A 82 -13.24 -9.32 -2.68
N THR A 83 -13.83 -9.02 -3.83
CA THR A 83 -14.47 -10.00 -4.72
C THR A 83 -13.55 -10.57 -5.79
N GLU A 84 -12.32 -10.04 -5.93
CA GLU A 84 -11.35 -10.56 -6.91
C GLU A 84 -10.97 -12.02 -6.59
N PRO A 85 -10.91 -12.90 -7.60
CA PRO A 85 -10.38 -14.24 -7.43
C PRO A 85 -8.96 -14.22 -6.86
N GLY A 86 -8.72 -15.01 -5.80
CA GLY A 86 -7.41 -15.11 -5.15
C GLY A 86 -7.11 -14.00 -4.13
N PHE A 87 -8.04 -13.07 -3.87
CA PHE A 87 -7.83 -12.05 -2.84
C PHE A 87 -7.58 -12.66 -1.44
N ASP A 88 -8.28 -13.75 -1.09
CA ASP A 88 -8.06 -14.47 0.17
C ASP A 88 -6.62 -15.03 0.29
N ASP A 89 -6.12 -15.64 -0.80
CA ASP A 89 -4.75 -16.15 -0.87
C ASP A 89 -3.72 -15.04 -0.71
N LEU A 90 -4.03 -13.86 -1.26
CA LEU A 90 -3.19 -12.69 -1.15
C LEU A 90 -3.13 -12.15 0.29
N VAL A 91 -4.26 -12.16 1.02
CA VAL A 91 -4.30 -11.86 2.46
C VAL A 91 -3.50 -12.90 3.27
N ASN A 92 -3.71 -14.19 3.01
CA ASN A 92 -3.00 -15.26 3.72
C ASN A 92 -1.50 -15.23 3.45
N ARG A 93 -1.10 -14.92 2.22
CA ARG A 93 0.30 -14.69 1.83
C ARG A 93 0.89 -13.52 2.60
N TYR A 94 0.19 -12.37 2.64
CA TYR A 94 0.66 -11.21 3.40
C TYR A 94 0.89 -11.56 4.88
N ILE A 95 -0.07 -12.23 5.53
CA ILE A 95 0.07 -12.66 6.93
C ILE A 95 1.30 -13.56 7.12
N ARG A 96 1.50 -14.55 6.24
CA ARG A 96 2.65 -15.44 6.29
C ARG A 96 3.97 -14.69 6.12
N ASP A 97 4.04 -13.79 5.14
CA ASP A 97 5.25 -13.04 4.81
C ASP A 97 5.62 -12.04 5.93
N ARG A 98 4.63 -11.63 6.75
CA ARG A 98 4.82 -10.86 8.00
C ARG A 98 5.17 -11.72 9.23
N GLY A 99 5.37 -13.03 9.08
CA GLY A 99 5.70 -13.92 10.19
C GLY A 99 4.50 -14.35 11.04
N GLY A 100 3.30 -14.31 10.46
CA GLY A 100 2.05 -14.77 11.10
C GLY A 100 1.36 -13.72 11.97
N CYS A 101 0.16 -14.06 12.44
CA CYS A 101 -0.70 -13.11 13.17
C CYS A 101 -0.10 -12.59 14.48
N GLN A 102 0.64 -13.40 15.22
CA GLN A 102 1.30 -12.95 16.45
C GLN A 102 2.34 -11.85 16.20
N THR A 103 3.04 -11.91 15.07
CA THR A 103 4.02 -10.90 14.68
C THR A 103 3.31 -9.64 14.22
N LEU A 104 2.32 -9.80 13.34
CA LEU A 104 1.56 -8.69 12.77
C LEU A 104 0.82 -7.87 13.84
N ILE A 105 0.26 -8.51 14.87
CA ILE A 105 -0.43 -7.80 15.96
C ILE A 105 0.55 -7.04 16.85
N ARG A 106 1.75 -7.58 17.07
CA ARG A 106 2.80 -6.90 17.81
C ARG A 106 3.24 -5.60 17.13
N ASP A 107 3.28 -5.60 15.80
CA ASP A 107 3.63 -4.41 15.02
C ASP A 107 2.55 -3.31 15.07
N LEU A 108 1.34 -3.61 15.56
CA LEU A 108 0.23 -2.64 15.70
C LEU A 108 0.18 -1.98 17.08
N GLN A 109 1.01 -2.41 18.04
CA GLN A 109 1.05 -1.95 19.43
C GLN A 109 2.24 -1.03 19.68
#